data_AF-A0A922CT91-F1
#
_entry.id   AF-A0A922CT91-F1
#
_cell.length_a   1.000
_cell.length_b   1.000
_cell.length_c   1.000
_cell.angle_alpha   90.00
_cell.angle_beta   90.00
_cell.angle_gamma   90.00
#
_symmetry.space_group_name_H-M   'P 1'
#
loop_
_entity.id
_entity.type
_entity.pdbx_description
1 polymer ?
#
loop_
_entity_poly.entity_id
_entity_poly.type
_entity_poly.pdbx_seq_one_letter_code
_entity_poly.pdbx_strand_id
1 'polypeptide(L)'
;METLYHQTNQLIQETSELFHKLERDPTNYQEIENAIQATINVVNANCEKLDIFVFKTPINQRPMAKMRVDQLKYDNKHIQASLIHAQNKRRKREQEQADREQLLSRRFGHDHTAINVDYLSQEQLSLQNSHRNVDEMLHTGNRSFICII
;
A
#
# COMPACT_ATOMS: atom_id res chain seq x y z
N MET A 1 -30.45 24.85 15.36
CA MET A 1 -29.66 24.87 14.10
C MET A 1 -28.21 25.16 14.41
N GLU A 2 -27.89 26.32 14.99
CA GLU A 2 -26.50 26.72 15.28
C GLU A 2 -25.76 25.79 16.25
N THR A 3 -26.40 25.39 17.35
CA THR A 3 -25.84 24.43 18.31
C THR A 3 -25.44 23.11 17.66
N LEU A 4 -26.35 22.51 16.88
CA LEU A 4 -26.12 21.26 16.18
C LEU A 4 -25.03 21.40 15.11
N TYR A 5 -24.93 22.56 14.45
CA TYR A 5 -23.86 22.85 13.51
C TYR A 5 -22.49 22.86 14.21
N HIS A 6 -22.35 23.58 15.33
CA HIS A 6 -21.09 23.64 16.07
C HIS A 6 -20.68 22.27 16.62
N GLN A 7 -21.64 21.52 17.17
CA GLN A 7 -21.40 20.15 17.62
C GLN A 7 -20.93 19.25 16.47
N THR A 8 -21.53 19.36 15.29
CA THR A 8 -21.13 18.56 14.12
C THR A 8 -19.73 18.93 13.63
N ASN A 9 -19.39 20.22 13.63
CA ASN A 9 -18.04 20.68 13.32
C ASN A 9 -17.00 20.15 14.32
N GLN A 10 -17.34 20.12 15.61
CA GLN A 10 -16.45 19.57 16.63
C GLN A 10 -16.20 18.07 16.38
N LEU A 11 -17.23 17.29 16.06
CA LEU A 11 -17.07 15.87 15.71
C LEU A 11 -16.15 15.66 14.49
N ILE A 12 -16.23 16.54 13.49
CA ILE A 12 -15.34 16.52 12.32
C ILE A 12 -13.88 16.76 12.74
N GLN A 13 -13.64 17.72 13.65
CA GLN A 13 -12.30 17.99 14.19
C GLN A 13 -11.77 16.80 14.99
N GLU A 14 -12.57 16.24 15.90
CA GLU A 14 -12.22 15.05 16.69
C GLU A 14 -11.89 13.84 15.80
N THR A 15 -12.55 13.72 14.64
CA THR A 15 -12.23 12.66 13.67
C THR A 15 -10.80 12.75 13.14
N SER A 16 -10.25 13.97 13.03
CA SER A 16 -8.86 14.16 12.60
C SER A 16 -7.87 13.63 13.64
N GLU A 17 -8.19 13.79 14.92
CA GLU A 17 -7.41 13.22 16.03
C GLU A 17 -7.47 11.68 16.03
N LEU A 18 -8.63 11.09 15.71
CA LEU A 18 -8.76 9.64 15.53
C LEU A 18 -7.89 9.13 14.39
N PHE A 19 -7.79 9.86 13.26
CA PHE A 19 -6.86 9.50 12.18
C PHE A 19 -5.40 9.58 12.63
N HIS A 20 -5.01 10.59 13.40
CA HIS A 20 -3.66 10.67 13.96
C HIS A 20 -3.36 9.52 14.92
N LYS A 21 -4.36 9.09 15.70
CA LYS A 21 -4.26 7.91 16.56
C LYS A 21 -4.10 6.63 15.75
N LEU A 22 -4.85 6.49 14.64
CA LEU A 22 -4.76 5.36 13.71
C LEU A 22 -3.34 5.22 13.11
N GLU A 23 -2.66 6.34 12.84
CA GLU A 23 -1.28 6.32 12.34
C GLU A 23 -0.25 5.94 13.41
N ARG A 24 -0.50 6.26 14.68
CA ARG A 24 0.43 6.00 15.80
C ARG A 24 0.32 4.60 16.39
N ASP A 25 -0.88 4.04 16.44
CA ASP A 25 -1.16 2.74 17.05
C ASP A 25 -1.68 1.74 15.99
N PRO A 26 -0.77 1.03 15.31
CA PRO A 26 -1.14 0.06 14.28
C PRO A 26 -1.69 -1.25 14.87
N THR A 27 -1.67 -1.44 16.19
CA THR A 27 -2.20 -2.63 16.86
C THR A 27 -3.69 -2.51 17.13
N ASN A 28 -4.19 -1.31 17.45
CA ASN A 28 -5.59 -1.09 17.76
C ASN A 28 -6.40 -0.44 16.62
N TYR A 29 -6.04 -0.75 15.38
CA TYR A 29 -6.63 -0.10 14.20
C TYR A 29 -8.14 -0.35 14.09
N GLN A 30 -8.64 -1.53 14.48
CA GLN A 30 -10.04 -1.90 14.29
C GLN A 30 -10.98 -1.10 15.19
N GLU A 31 -10.62 -0.87 16.45
CA GLU A 31 -11.41 -0.04 17.36
C GLU A 31 -11.42 1.42 16.89
N ILE A 32 -10.28 1.93 16.42
CA ILE A 32 -10.15 3.31 15.93
C ILE A 32 -10.96 3.49 14.63
N GLU A 33 -10.91 2.55 13.70
CA GLU A 33 -11.73 2.60 12.47
C GLU A 33 -13.23 2.52 12.78
N ASN A 34 -13.63 1.67 13.72
CA ASN A 34 -15.01 1.59 14.18
C ASN A 34 -15.46 2.90 14.82
N ALA A 35 -14.60 3.55 15.61
CA ALA A 35 -14.88 4.85 16.19
C ALA A 35 -15.05 5.94 15.12
N ILE A 36 -14.16 5.99 14.12
CA ILE A 36 -14.27 6.92 12.98
C ILE A 36 -15.59 6.67 12.23
N GLN A 37 -15.92 5.40 11.96
CA GLN A 37 -17.16 5.05 11.27
C GLN A 37 -18.42 5.43 12.08
N ALA A 38 -18.38 5.27 13.41
CA ALA A 38 -19.45 5.73 14.30
C ALA A 38 -19.60 7.25 14.23
N THR A 39 -18.50 8.01 14.25
CA THR A 39 -18.52 9.47 14.10
C THR A 39 -19.09 9.90 12.75
N ILE A 40 -18.71 9.23 11.64
CA ILE A 40 -19.28 9.47 10.31
C ILE A 40 -20.81 9.31 10.34
N ASN A 41 -21.31 8.25 10.97
CA ASN A 41 -22.75 7.98 11.06
C ASN A 41 -23.48 9.07 11.87
N VAL A 42 -22.90 9.53 12.97
CA VAL A 42 -23.45 10.63 13.78
C VAL A 42 -23.46 11.95 12.98
N VAL A 43 -22.38 12.27 12.28
CA VAL A 43 -22.30 13.46 11.44
C VAL A 43 -23.34 13.41 10.32
N ASN A 44 -23.53 12.26 9.67
CA ASN A 44 -24.57 12.10 8.64
C ASN A 44 -25.98 12.32 9.20
N ALA A 45 -26.31 11.71 10.34
CA ALA A 45 -27.59 11.92 11.00
C ALA A 45 -27.81 13.39 11.42
N ASN A 46 -26.74 14.08 11.84
CA ASN A 46 -26.81 15.51 12.16
C ASN A 46 -27.01 16.37 10.91
N CYS A 47 -26.33 16.06 9.81
CA CYS A 47 -26.51 16.74 8.52
C CYS A 47 -27.95 16.62 8.01
N GLU A 48 -28.58 15.45 8.10
CA GLU A 48 -30.00 15.25 7.75
C GLU A 48 -30.94 16.11 8.61
N LYS A 49 -30.68 16.18 9.93
CA LYS A 49 -31.43 17.07 10.84
C LYS A 49 -31.20 18.54 10.50
N LEU A 50 -29.99 18.92 10.14
CA LEU A 50 -29.65 20.28 9.74
C LEU A 50 -30.34 20.68 8.43
N ASP A 51 -30.47 19.77 7.45
CA ASP A 51 -31.26 20.02 6.24
C ASP A 51 -32.70 20.38 6.57
N ILE A 52 -33.33 19.67 7.52
CA ILE A 52 -34.68 20.02 7.99
C ILE A 52 -34.70 21.42 8.60
N PHE A 53 -33.68 21.80 9.36
CA PHE A 53 -33.58 23.14 9.94
C PHE A 53 -33.37 24.24 8.89
N VAL A 54 -32.72 23.96 7.76
CA VAL A 54 -32.57 24.91 6.65
C VAL A 54 -33.92 25.31 6.08
N PHE A 55 -34.90 24.41 6.02
CA PHE A 55 -36.25 24.77 5.56
C PHE A 55 -37.05 25.57 6.61
N LYS A 56 -36.66 25.47 7.88
CA LYS A 56 -37.28 26.20 9.00
C LYS A 56 -36.71 27.60 9.21
N THR A 57 -35.56 27.94 8.60
CA THR A 57 -35.01 29.30 8.69
C THR A 57 -35.74 30.28 7.76
N PRO A 58 -35.71 31.59 8.08
CA PRO A 58 -36.33 32.62 7.24
C PRO A 58 -35.64 32.69 5.87
N ILE A 59 -36.40 33.02 4.82
CA ILE A 59 -35.97 32.92 3.41
C ILE A 59 -34.64 33.65 3.14
N ASN A 60 -34.41 34.80 3.77
CA ASN A 60 -33.18 35.57 3.63
C ASN A 60 -31.92 34.87 4.18
N GLN A 61 -32.06 33.98 5.17
CA GLN A 61 -30.96 33.25 5.79
C GLN A 61 -30.78 31.84 5.23
N ARG A 62 -31.77 31.31 4.49
CA ARG A 62 -31.72 29.96 3.92
C ARG A 62 -30.49 29.69 3.05
N PRO A 63 -30.04 30.59 2.15
CA PRO A 63 -28.85 30.34 1.32
C PRO A 63 -27.60 30.11 2.18
N MET A 64 -27.39 30.96 3.19
CA MET A 64 -26.26 30.85 4.12
C MET A 64 -26.35 29.55 4.96
N ALA A 65 -27.54 29.24 5.46
CA ALA A 65 -27.79 28.00 6.22
C ALA A 65 -27.50 26.76 5.37
N LYS A 66 -27.97 26.75 4.12
CA LYS A 66 -27.72 25.66 3.16
C LYS A 66 -26.24 25.49 2.87
N MET A 67 -25.52 26.59 2.58
CA MET A 67 -24.08 26.58 2.34
C MET A 67 -23.30 25.95 3.52
N ARG A 68 -23.66 26.31 4.77
CA ARG A 68 -23.05 25.74 5.97
C ARG A 68 -23.25 24.22 6.07
N VAL A 69 -24.46 23.73 5.75
CA VAL A 69 -24.75 22.29 5.77
C VAL A 69 -24.06 21.55 4.63
N ASP A 70 -24.02 22.15 3.43
CA ASP A 70 -23.33 21.58 2.27
C ASP A 70 -21.81 21.47 2.52
N GLN A 71 -21.20 22.42 3.25
CA GLN A 71 -19.81 22.32 3.70
C GLN A 71 -19.59 21.11 4.63
N LEU A 72 -20.43 20.93 5.66
CA LEU A 72 -20.32 19.78 6.57
C LEU A 72 -20.42 18.44 5.84
N LYS A 73 -21.32 18.35 4.84
CA LYS A 73 -21.47 17.15 4.00
C LYS A 73 -20.23 16.89 3.15
N TYR A 74 -19.62 17.95 2.62
CA TYR A 74 -18.38 17.85 1.86
C TYR A 74 -17.24 17.32 2.72
N ASP A 75 -17.08 17.88 3.93
CA ASP A 75 -16.05 17.45 4.88
C ASP A 75 -16.27 15.99 5.34
N ASN A 76 -17.52 15.59 5.56
CA ASN A 76 -17.85 14.19 5.88
C ASN A 76 -17.49 13.22 4.74
N LYS A 77 -17.74 13.59 3.48
CA LYS A 77 -17.33 12.78 2.32
C LYS A 77 -15.81 12.60 2.27
N HIS A 78 -15.05 13.65 2.58
CA HIS A 78 -13.60 13.57 2.67
C HIS A 78 -13.13 12.63 3.78
N ILE A 79 -13.72 12.74 4.96
CA ILE A 79 -13.45 11.81 6.07
C ILE A 79 -13.70 10.37 5.64
N GLN A 80 -14.83 10.10 4.97
CA GLN A 80 -15.18 8.76 4.51
C GLN A 80 -14.18 8.24 3.46
N ALA A 81 -13.76 9.09 2.51
CA ALA A 81 -12.74 8.73 1.54
C ALA A 81 -11.38 8.43 2.19
N SER A 82 -10.97 9.22 3.19
CA SER A 82 -9.76 9.00 3.98
C SER A 82 -9.79 7.67 4.74
N LEU A 83 -10.94 7.31 5.32
CA LEU A 83 -11.11 6.02 5.99
C LEU A 83 -10.94 4.84 5.02
N ILE A 84 -11.59 4.91 3.85
CA ILE A 84 -11.46 3.89 2.81
C ILE A 84 -10.00 3.77 2.35
N HIS A 85 -9.31 4.91 2.18
CA HIS A 85 -7.90 4.91 1.80
C HIS A 85 -7.02 4.23 2.86
N ALA A 86 -7.23 4.54 4.14
CA ALA A 86 -6.50 3.92 5.24
C ALA A 86 -6.71 2.40 5.30
N GLN A 87 -7.97 1.95 5.15
CA GLN A 87 -8.33 0.54 5.11
C GLN A 87 -7.68 -0.20 3.93
N ASN A 88 -7.72 0.39 2.74
CA ASN A 88 -7.10 -0.19 1.54
C ASN A 88 -5.59 -0.28 1.68
N LYS A 89 -4.94 0.75 2.23
CA LYS A 89 -3.50 0.76 2.50
C LYS A 89 -3.11 -0.34 3.48
N ARG A 90 -3.92 -0.59 4.51
CA ARG A 90 -3.70 -1.70 5.45
C ARG A 90 -3.87 -3.05 4.76
N ARG A 91 -5.00 -3.28 4.08
CA ARG A 91 -5.28 -4.55 3.38
C ARG A 91 -4.19 -4.88 2.36
N LYS A 92 -3.66 -3.87 1.67
CA LYS A 92 -2.54 -4.05 0.74
C LYS A 92 -1.27 -4.55 1.45
N ARG A 93 -0.92 -3.97 2.61
CA ARG A 93 0.23 -4.42 3.42
C ARG A 93 0.04 -5.85 3.94
N GLU A 94 -1.17 -6.18 4.41
CA GLU A 94 -1.51 -7.53 4.87
C GLU A 94 -1.35 -8.55 3.73
N GLN A 95 -1.81 -8.20 2.52
CA GLN A 95 -1.67 -9.04 1.34
C GLN A 95 -0.20 -9.21 0.92
N GLU A 96 0.58 -8.13 0.87
CA GLU A 96 2.01 -8.17 0.56
C GLU A 96 2.80 -9.04 1.57
N GLN A 97 2.42 -8.99 2.85
CA GLN A 97 3.02 -9.82 3.90
C GLN A 97 2.63 -11.29 3.76
N ALA A 98 1.36 -11.58 3.50
CA ALA A 98 0.88 -12.94 3.26
C ALA A 98 1.53 -13.57 2.01
N ASP A 99 1.64 -12.81 0.91
CA ASP A 99 2.30 -13.25 -0.31
C ASP A 99 3.79 -13.53 -0.04
N ARG A 100 4.46 -12.68 0.73
CA ARG A 100 5.85 -12.90 1.15
C ARG A 100 6.00 -14.18 1.97
N GLU A 101 5.11 -14.43 2.92
CA GLU A 101 5.11 -15.64 3.75
C GLU A 101 4.83 -16.90 2.93
N GLN A 102 3.91 -16.84 1.97
CA GLN A 102 3.65 -17.94 1.04
C GLN A 102 4.87 -18.27 0.18
N LEU A 103 5.53 -17.24 -0.39
CA LEU A 103 6.75 -17.42 -1.16
C LEU A 103 7.88 -18.03 -0.32
N LEU A 104 8.03 -17.61 0.94
CA LEU A 104 9.01 -18.17 1.87
C LEU A 104 8.67 -19.62 2.23
N SER A 105 7.42 -19.94 2.52
CA SER A 105 6.97 -21.30 2.87
C SER A 105 7.19 -22.29 1.71
N ARG A 106 7.04 -21.83 0.46
CA ARG A 106 7.17 -22.66 -0.74
C ARG A 106 8.63 -22.89 -1.16
N ARG A 107 9.58 -22.04 -0.75
CA ARG A 107 10.96 -22.05 -1.27
C ARG A 107 11.99 -22.79 -0.41
N PHE A 108 11.58 -23.39 0.71
CA PHE A 108 12.45 -24.21 1.56
C PHE A 108 11.97 -25.68 1.68
N GLY A 109 11.21 -26.16 0.69
CA GLY A 109 11.08 -27.60 0.44
C GLY A 109 12.44 -28.13 -0.02
N HIS A 110 12.94 -29.12 0.70
CA HIS A 110 14.31 -29.63 0.79
C HIS A 110 14.96 -30.18 -0.51
N ASP A 111 14.37 -29.99 -1.70
CA ASP A 111 14.71 -30.81 -2.88
C ASP A 111 15.42 -30.06 -4.03
N HIS A 112 15.55 -28.72 -3.97
CA HIS A 112 16.05 -27.95 -5.12
C HIS A 112 17.18 -26.94 -4.80
N THR A 113 17.59 -26.80 -3.55
CA THR A 113 18.76 -25.98 -3.16
C THR A 113 20.01 -26.81 -2.86
N ALA A 114 20.01 -28.10 -3.19
CA ALA A 114 21.25 -28.77 -3.56
C ALA A 114 21.67 -28.15 -4.91
N ILE A 115 22.29 -26.98 -4.82
CA ILE A 115 23.00 -26.37 -5.93
C ILE A 115 23.84 -27.49 -6.53
N ASN A 116 23.65 -27.73 -7.80
CA ASN A 116 24.36 -28.71 -8.61
C ASN A 116 25.81 -28.22 -8.77
N VAL A 117 26.55 -28.12 -7.65
CA VAL A 117 27.94 -27.62 -7.58
C VAL A 117 28.83 -28.46 -8.50
N ASP A 118 28.45 -29.72 -8.73
CA ASP A 118 29.10 -30.61 -9.68
C ASP A 118 28.91 -30.20 -11.15
N TYR A 119 27.75 -29.65 -11.53
CA TYR A 119 27.47 -29.25 -12.92
C TYR A 119 28.29 -28.02 -13.34
N LEU A 120 28.43 -27.04 -12.44
CA LEU A 120 29.29 -25.87 -12.70
C LEU A 120 30.79 -26.25 -12.74
N SER A 121 31.21 -27.20 -11.91
CA SER A 121 32.59 -27.75 -11.96
C SER A 121 32.85 -28.49 -13.29
N GLN A 122 31.85 -29.19 -13.82
CA GLN A 122 31.96 -29.93 -15.08
C GLN A 122 32.06 -28.99 -16.30
N GLU A 123 31.30 -27.89 -16.34
CA GLU A 123 31.41 -26.89 -17.42
C GLU A 123 32.76 -26.15 -17.37
N GLN A 124 33.29 -25.87 -16.17
CA GLN A 124 34.60 -25.24 -16.02
C GLN A 124 35.74 -26.13 -16.56
N LEU A 125 35.68 -27.45 -16.30
CA LEU A 125 36.62 -28.41 -16.89
C LEU A 125 36.49 -28.49 -18.41
N SER A 126 35.26 -28.46 -18.93
CA SER A 126 35.02 -28.49 -20.38
C SER A 126 35.55 -27.23 -21.08
N LEU A 127 35.36 -26.04 -20.49
CA LEU A 127 35.92 -24.79 -21.01
C LEU A 127 37.45 -24.78 -20.96
N GLN A 128 38.06 -25.28 -19.88
CA GLN A 128 39.52 -25.33 -19.73
C GLN A 128 40.16 -26.32 -20.73
N ASN A 129 39.49 -27.44 -21.01
CA ASN A 129 39.93 -28.40 -22.02
C ASN A 129 39.78 -27.84 -23.45
N SER A 130 38.70 -27.12 -23.76
CA SER A 130 38.55 -26.42 -25.04
C SER A 130 39.64 -25.37 -25.26
N HIS A 131 40.05 -24.63 -24.22
CA HIS A 131 41.13 -23.65 -24.33
C HIS A 131 42.49 -24.30 -24.68
N ARG A 132 42.84 -25.44 -24.10
CA ARG A 132 44.09 -26.15 -24.45
C ARG A 132 44.08 -26.68 -25.88
N ASN A 133 42.95 -27.20 -26.35
CA ASN A 133 42.84 -27.78 -27.69
C ASN A 133 42.93 -26.70 -28.79
N VAL A 134 42.39 -25.50 -28.52
CA VAL A 134 42.56 -24.32 -29.40
C VAL A 134 44.00 -23.80 -29.37
N ASP A 135 44.64 -23.80 -28.20
CA ASP A 135 46.04 -23.38 -28.06
C ASP A 135 47.01 -24.35 -28.77
N GLU A 136 46.74 -25.66 -28.74
CA GLU A 136 47.47 -26.66 -29.52
C GLU A 136 47.29 -26.47 -31.04
N MET A 137 46.09 -26.09 -31.49
CA MET A 137 45.84 -25.73 -32.89
C MET A 137 46.57 -24.45 -33.32
N LEU A 138 46.63 -23.43 -32.45
CA LEU A 138 47.39 -22.19 -32.68
C LEU A 138 48.90 -22.42 -32.65
N HIS A 139 49.39 -23.29 -31.77
CA HIS A 139 50.80 -23.65 -31.66
C HIS A 139 51.28 -24.45 -32.87
N THR A 140 50.41 -25.32 -33.42
CA THR A 140 50.71 -26.09 -34.64
C THR A 140 50.77 -25.20 -35.89
N GLY A 141 50.03 -24.08 -35.92
CA GLY A 141 50.12 -23.06 -36.97
C GLY A 141 51.44 -22.27 -36.98
N ASN A 142 52.15 -22.19 -35.84
CA ASN A 142 53.38 -21.43 -35.71
C ASN A 142 54.66 -22.22 -36.07
N ARG A 143 54.56 -23.55 -36.24
CA ARG A 143 55.69 -24.42 -36.64
C ARG A 143 55.88 -24.55 -38.15
N SER A 144 54.88 -24.20 -38.97
CA SER A 144 55.00 -24.27 -40.43
C SER A 144 55.58 -23.01 -41.08
N PHE A 145 55.82 -21.93 -40.32
CA PHE A 145 56.40 -20.68 -40.84
C PHE A 145 57.85 -20.39 -40.40
N ILE A 146 58.52 -21.32 -39.70
CA ILE A 146 59.96 -21.26 -39.42
C ILE A 146 60.62 -22.50 -40.05
N CYS A 147 60.61 -22.55 -41.38
CA CYS A 147 61.51 -23.38 -42.16
C CYS A 147 61.66 -22.80 -43.58
N ILE A 148 61.98 -21.50 -43.66
CA ILE A 148 62.59 -20.87 -44.85
C ILE A 148 63.65 -19.88 -44.34
N ILE A 149 64.75 -20.42 -43.82
CA ILE A 149 66.16 -19.97 -43.97
C ILE A 149 66.99 -21.25 -43.94
#